data_AF-A0A7Y3GJW6-F1
#
_entry.id   AF-A0A7Y3GJW6-F1
#
_cell.length_a   1.000
_cell.length_b   1.000
_cell.length_c   1.000
_cell.angle_alpha   90.00
_cell.angle_beta   90.00
_cell.angle_gamma   90.00
#
_symmetry.space_group_name_H-M   'P 1'
#
loop_
_entity.id
_entity.type
_entity.pdbx_description
1 polymer ?
#
loop_
_entity_poly.entity_id
_entity_poly.type
_entity_poly.pdbx_seq_one_letter_code
_entity_poly.pdbx_strand_id
1 'polypeptide(L)' 'NMAGDDLAQELMNISPDTPVILCTGYSERINREQALAMGIRAFVSKPVLRKEISNIIRKVLDDK' A
#
# COMPACT_ATOMS: atom_id res chain seq x y z
N ASN A 1 12.10 -15.44 -2.46
CA ASN A 1 10.98 -14.58 -2.00
C ASN A 1 11.32 -13.13 -2.23
N MET A 2 10.35 -12.34 -2.70
CA MET A 2 10.43 -10.88 -2.89
C MET A 2 9.67 -10.19 -1.75
N ALA A 3 10.10 -8.99 -1.34
CA ALA A 3 9.39 -8.22 -0.34
C ALA A 3 8.19 -7.46 -0.95
N GLY A 4 7.21 -7.08 -0.12
CA GLY A 4 5.98 -6.46 -0.60
C GLY A 4 6.18 -5.06 -1.20
N ASP A 5 7.17 -4.31 -0.71
CA ASP A 5 7.59 -3.01 -1.23
C ASP A 5 8.25 -3.12 -2.61
N ASP A 6 9.12 -4.11 -2.81
CA ASP A 6 9.73 -4.38 -4.12
C ASP A 6 8.65 -4.75 -5.15
N LEU A 7 7.70 -5.62 -4.77
CA LEU A 7 6.57 -6.01 -5.63
C LEU A 7 5.68 -4.81 -5.98
N ALA A 8 5.39 -3.95 -5.00
CA ALA A 8 4.59 -2.75 -5.23
C ALA A 8 5.25 -1.83 -6.27
N GLN A 9 6.57 -1.65 -6.19
CA GLN A 9 7.31 -0.82 -7.12
C GLN A 9 7.28 -1.38 -8.54
N GLU A 10 7.53 -2.68 -8.71
CA GLU A 10 7.47 -3.33 -10.02
C GLU A 10 6.06 -3.27 -10.62
N LEU A 11 5.02 -3.46 -9.80
CA LEU A 11 3.63 -3.37 -10.25
C LEU A 11 3.27 -1.96 -10.73
N MET A 12 3.71 -0.92 -10.01
CA MET A 12 3.49 0.48 -10.41
C MET A 12 4.29 0.84 -11.67
N ASN A 13 5.44 0.22 -11.93
CA ASN A 13 6.20 0.41 -13.16
C ASN A 13 5.47 -0.20 -14.38
N ILE A 14 4.79 -1.33 -14.20
CA ILE A 14 4.04 -2.03 -15.26
C ILE A 14 2.66 -1.42 -15.49
N SER A 15 1.97 -1.03 -14.41
CA SER A 15 0.59 -0.54 -14.44
C SER A 15 0.44 0.69 -13.52
N PRO A 16 0.84 1.89 -14.00
CA PRO A 16 0.90 3.11 -13.18
C PRO A 16 -0.45 3.55 -12.59
N ASP A 17 -1.55 3.20 -13.27
CA ASP A 17 -2.91 3.57 -12.85
C ASP A 17 -3.47 2.63 -11.77
N THR A 18 -2.78 1.53 -11.43
CA THR A 18 -3.26 0.59 -10.42
C THR A 18 -2.90 1.09 -9.02
N PRO A 19 -3.89 1.46 -8.19
CA PRO A 19 -3.59 1.94 -6.85
C PRO A 19 -3.13 0.80 -5.94
N VAL A 20 -2.03 1.03 -5.22
CA VAL A 20 -1.45 0.05 -4.28
C VAL A 20 -1.74 0.45 -2.84
N ILE A 21 -2.16 -0.53 -2.02
CA ILE A 21 -2.29 -0.41 -0.57
C ILE A 21 -1.31 -1.39 0.07
N LEU A 22 -0.36 -0.88 0.87
CA LEU A 22 0.64 -1.71 1.54
C LEU A 22 0.20 -2.04 2.98
N CYS A 23 0.13 -3.33 3.30
CA CYS A 23 -0.26 -3.84 4.61
C CYS A 23 0.95 -4.45 5.34
N THR A 24 1.55 -3.73 6.28
CA THR A 24 2.68 -4.19 7.10
C THR A 24 2.21 -4.76 8.44
N GLY A 25 2.91 -5.71 9.06
CA GLY A 25 2.66 -6.08 10.46
C GLY A 25 3.74 -5.53 11.37
N TYR A 26 4.97 -5.98 11.12
CA TYR A 26 6.20 -5.41 11.65
C TYR A 26 7.21 -5.45 10.50
N SER A 27 7.79 -4.30 10.15
CA SER A 27 8.83 -4.19 9.12
C SER A 27 9.75 -3.03 9.48
N GLU A 28 11.03 -3.33 9.72
CA GLU A 28 12.07 -2.31 9.91
C GLU A 28 12.53 -1.69 8.58
N ARG A 29 12.16 -2.31 7.46
CA ARG A 29 12.58 -1.90 6.11
C ARG A 29 11.79 -0.73 5.56
N ILE A 30 10.49 -0.66 5.85
CA ILE A 30 9.60 0.34 5.27
C ILE A 30 8.61 0.90 6.29
N ASN A 31 8.60 2.22 6.41
CA ASN A 31 7.63 2.98 7.19
C ASN A 31 6.58 3.65 6.29
N ARG A 32 5.57 4.27 6.92
CA ARG A 32 4.48 4.95 6.22
C ARG A 32 4.97 6.04 5.27
N GLU A 33 5.91 6.88 5.70
CA GLU A 33 6.40 8.02 4.92
C GLU A 33 7.12 7.55 3.65
N GLN A 34 7.99 6.55 3.79
CA GLN A 34 8.69 5.92 2.67
C GLN A 34 7.72 5.30 1.67
N ALA A 35 6.72 4.55 2.14
CA ALA A 35 5.73 3.93 1.28
C ALA A 35 4.93 4.98 0.47
N LEU A 36 4.46 6.04 1.12
CA LEU A 36 3.72 7.11 0.44
C LEU A 36 4.61 7.85 -0.58
N ALA A 37 5.89 8.08 -0.26
CA ALA A 37 6.84 8.69 -1.18
C ALA A 37 7.12 7.83 -2.43
N MET A 38 6.95 6.50 -2.35
CA MET A 38 7.05 5.59 -3.49
C MET A 38 5.82 5.62 -4.42
N GLY A 39 4.76 6.35 -4.06
CA GLY A 39 3.51 6.41 -4.82
C GLY A 39 2.43 5.44 -4.36
N ILE A 40 2.68 4.66 -3.31
CA ILE A 40 1.68 3.79 -2.67
C ILE A 40 0.55 4.67 -2.10
N ARG A 41 -0.70 4.32 -2.40
CA ARG A 41 -1.87 5.15 -2.08
C ARG A 41 -2.32 5.05 -0.64
N ALA A 42 -2.04 3.94 0.04
CA ALA A 42 -2.27 3.83 1.48
C ALA A 42 -1.31 2.84 2.14
N PHE A 43 -1.03 3.10 3.41
CA PHE A 43 -0.19 2.25 4.27
C PHE A 43 -0.96 1.87 5.53
N VAL A 44 -1.03 0.57 5.81
CA VAL A 44 -1.86 -0.03 6.87
C VAL A 44 -1.03 -0.98 7.73
N SER A 45 -1.15 -0.85 9.05
CA SER A 45 -0.59 -1.80 10.00
C SER A 45 -1.56 -2.95 10.26
N LYS A 46 -1.04 -4.18 10.28
CA LYS A 46 -1.73 -5.40 10.70
C LYS A 46 -1.68 -5.48 12.24
N PRO A 47 -2.70 -6.06 12.88
CA PRO A 47 -3.94 -6.53 12.27
C PRO A 47 -4.80 -5.36 11.80
N VAL A 48 -5.50 -5.55 10.68
CA VAL A 48 -6.45 -4.57 10.13
C VAL A 48 -7.86 -5.13 10.20
N LEU A 49 -8.82 -4.33 10.63
CA LEU A 49 -10.24 -4.74 10.68
C LEU A 49 -10.87 -4.66 9.29
N ARG A 50 -11.84 -5.54 9.01
CA ARG A 50 -12.58 -5.54 7.73
C ARG A 50 -13.21 -4.18 7.40
N LYS A 51 -13.77 -3.51 8.41
CA LYS A 51 -14.38 -2.18 8.22
C LYS A 51 -13.34 -1.13 7.81
N GLU A 52 -12.14 -1.19 8.40
CA GLU A 52 -11.05 -0.26 8.10
C GLU A 52 -10.55 -0.46 6.66
N ILE A 53 -10.30 -1.72 6.26
CA ILE A 53 -9.82 -1.99 4.90
C ILE A 53 -10.85 -1.59 3.85
N SER A 54 -12.15 -1.83 4.07
CA SER A 54 -13.21 -1.40 3.15
C SER A 54 -13.24 0.12 2.98
N ASN A 55 -13.09 0.88 4.06
CA ASN A 55 -13.05 2.35 3.99
C ASN A 55 -11.82 2.85 3.23
N ILE A 56 -10.66 2.22 3.45
CA ILE A 56 -9.42 2.58 2.76
C ILE A 56 -9.52 2.27 1.27
N ILE A 57 -10.04 1.10 0.90
CA ILE A 57 -10.29 0.73 -0.50
C ILE A 57 -11.21 1.76 -1.17
N ARG A 58 -12.33 2.11 -0.53
CA ARG A 58 -13.27 3.10 -1.08
C ARG A 58 -12.58 4.44 -1.30
N LYS A 59 -11.84 4.94 -0.30
CA LYS A 59 -11.08 6.20 -0.39
C LYS A 59 -10.07 6.17 -1.54
N VAL A 60 -9.25 5.13 -1.62
CA VAL A 60 -8.20 5.01 -2.65
C VAL A 60 -8.76 4.92 -4.06
N LEU A 61 -9.99 4.39 -4.22
CA LEU A 61 -10.67 4.34 -5.52
C LEU A 61 -11.44 5.61 -5.86
N ASP A 62 -11.80 6.44 -4.87
CA ASP A 62 -12.48 7.74 -5.07
C ASP A 62 -11.49 8.87 -5.35
N ASP A 63 -10.35 8.85 -4.66
CA ASP A 63 -9.25 9.80 -4.85
C ASP A 63 -8.50 9.43 -6.16
N LYS A 64 -8.93 10.01 -7.29
CA LYS A 64 -8.24 9.91 -8.59
C LYS A 64 -6.97 10.76 -8.62
#